data_AF-A0A954RAG9-F1
#
_entry.id   AF-A0A954RAG9-F1
#
_cell.length_a   1.000
_cell.length_b   1.000
_cell.length_c   1.000
_cell.angle_alpha   90.00
_cell.angle_beta   90.00
_cell.angle_gamma   90.00
#
_symmetry.space_group_name_H-M   'P 1'
#
loop_
_entity.id
_entity.type
_entity.pdbx_description
1 polymer ?
#
loop_
_entity_poly.entity_id
_entity_poly.type
_entity_poly.pdbx_seq_one_letter_code
_entity_poly.pdbx_strand_id
1 'polypeptide(L)'
;MTGQQQNETLKSTLGLELRRELQQRLQGTRGRERRWRALQIASVVFAVCAGVGLLVNGLLAWQGDRLFHAPEQLRDARMTFVAAPFAFAGLCAIIAWLRPRSYAQIARLIDERCGLLDRIGTAWWFASKRDNAGFERLQVVDALQHLTTVRPQLVIPAYGSRYWILGAVVWLASLLVSQWQHQAVATLTQRVERQRAQDATNATLAEQLENTLLKDLQKMAELTGMTPQENLTLRELARDVEQKLEQLKQQGASREESLAVLSEIQASVSRASSEFNSAAVETQMQELANKLTAAESMDSVAEAMQQQDYEQAASNLEQADPQQLNDLERVTLADELQAAADEMKSQQLDQLADATQAWQEAMSQNDSAAMSTAAQQMAAQMRQQASRAAIEAALQEQLASLAEAKGQSRSGGSNIDLSTEDRSTFGRGKAGDPLQDEQTPLATDRQREELQGAAGEGPSERETMSSETADIVSTRDYQAKYDQYRRMAESALKQEALPLGHRQTIRRYFESLRPE
;
A
#
# COMPACT_ATOMS: atom_id res chain seq x y z
N MET A 1 18.15 103.72 21.83
CA MET A 1 18.41 102.28 21.57
C MET A 1 19.36 102.19 20.41
N THR A 2 20.57 101.78 20.73
CA THR A 2 21.84 102.13 20.07
C THR A 2 22.24 101.03 19.09
N GLY A 3 22.99 101.36 18.03
CA GLY A 3 23.39 100.41 16.97
C GLY A 3 24.07 99.11 17.44
N GLN A 4 24.49 99.03 18.71
CA GLN A 4 24.92 97.79 19.36
C GLN A 4 23.79 96.75 19.45
N GLN A 5 22.55 97.14 19.76
CA GLN A 5 21.41 96.21 19.82
C GLN A 5 21.03 95.66 18.44
N GLN A 6 21.15 96.46 17.39
CA GLN A 6 20.96 96.01 16.00
C GLN A 6 22.06 95.03 15.58
N ASN A 7 23.31 95.26 16.00
CA ASN A 7 24.41 94.35 15.70
C ASN A 7 24.27 93.01 16.46
N GLU A 8 23.86 93.03 17.73
CA GLU A 8 23.62 91.81 18.51
C GLU A 8 22.45 90.98 17.96
N THR A 9 21.36 91.62 17.55
CA THR A 9 20.22 90.93 16.93
C THR A 9 20.62 90.27 15.61
N LEU A 10 21.31 90.99 14.71
CA LEU A 10 21.84 90.43 13.46
C LEU A 10 22.84 89.29 13.70
N LYS A 11 23.66 89.39 14.75
CA LYS A 11 24.59 88.32 15.12
C LYS A 11 23.87 87.05 15.55
N SER A 12 22.77 87.18 16.28
CA SER A 12 21.98 86.04 16.77
C SER A 12 21.18 85.36 15.65
N THR A 13 20.61 86.14 14.72
CA THR A 13 19.83 85.59 13.60
C THR A 13 20.70 84.81 12.62
N LEU A 14 21.88 85.36 12.27
CA LEU A 14 22.83 84.70 11.37
C LEU A 14 23.31 83.34 11.93
N GLY A 15 23.58 83.26 13.23
CA GLY A 15 23.98 81.99 13.87
C GLY A 15 22.89 80.91 13.80
N LEU A 16 21.62 81.31 13.96
CA LEU A 16 20.48 80.40 13.84
C LEU A 16 20.27 79.93 12.40
N GLU A 17 20.47 80.80 11.41
CA GLU A 17 20.38 80.45 9.99
C GLU A 17 21.44 79.45 9.58
N LEU A 18 22.71 79.71 9.92
CA LEU A 18 23.81 78.78 9.65
C LEU A 18 23.59 77.42 10.31
N ARG A 19 23.07 77.40 11.54
CA ARG A 19 22.70 76.15 12.22
C ARG A 19 21.57 75.40 11.49
N ARG A 20 20.54 76.11 11.02
CA ARG A 20 19.42 75.50 10.27
C ARG A 20 19.91 74.92 8.94
N GLU A 21 20.76 75.64 8.22
CA GLU A 21 21.33 75.16 6.96
C GLU A 21 22.18 73.91 7.18
N LEU A 22 23.04 73.91 8.21
CA LEU A 22 23.86 72.75 8.56
C LEU A 22 22.97 71.55 8.97
N GLN A 23 21.89 71.79 9.73
CA GLN A 23 20.90 70.75 10.04
C GLN A 23 20.24 70.19 8.78
N GLN A 24 19.79 71.04 7.85
CA GLN A 24 19.12 70.63 6.64
C GLN A 24 20.02 69.75 5.76
N ARG A 25 21.30 70.11 5.62
CA ARG A 25 22.28 69.32 4.87
C ARG A 25 22.59 67.99 5.56
N LEU A 26 22.70 67.97 6.90
CA LEU A 26 22.90 66.74 7.67
C LEU A 26 21.65 65.84 7.76
N GLN A 27 20.44 66.35 7.53
CA GLN A 27 19.22 65.53 7.57
C GLN A 27 19.22 64.46 6.48
N GLY A 28 19.78 64.74 5.29
CA GLY A 28 19.86 63.77 4.20
C GLY A 28 20.75 62.55 4.55
N THR A 29 21.93 62.79 5.13
CA THR A 29 22.82 61.73 5.61
C THR A 29 22.22 60.99 6.80
N ARG A 30 21.58 61.72 7.73
CA ARG A 30 20.87 61.16 8.89
C ARG A 30 19.78 60.16 8.50
N GLY A 31 18.94 60.51 7.53
CA GLY A 31 17.85 59.64 7.07
C GLY A 31 18.38 58.33 6.48
N ARG A 32 19.45 58.40 5.69
CA ARG A 32 20.11 57.21 5.12
C ARG A 32 20.80 56.36 6.18
N GLU A 33 21.48 56.98 7.14
CA GLU A 33 22.13 56.25 8.23
C GLU A 33 21.12 55.47 9.07
N ARG A 34 19.97 56.07 9.38
CA ARG A 34 18.90 55.39 10.11
C ARG A 34 18.39 54.15 9.37
N ARG A 35 18.12 54.28 8.06
CA ARG A 35 17.66 53.14 7.24
C ARG A 35 18.71 52.05 7.17
N TRP A 36 19.97 52.41 6.95
CA TRP A 36 21.05 51.45 6.83
C TRP A 36 21.32 50.72 8.16
N ARG A 37 21.32 51.44 9.28
CA ARG A 37 21.43 50.85 10.63
C ARG A 37 20.26 49.91 10.95
N ALA A 38 19.04 50.34 10.64
CA ALA A 38 17.87 49.49 10.82
C ALA A 38 18.01 48.19 10.03
N LEU A 39 18.46 48.27 8.77
CA LEU A 39 18.72 47.10 7.93
C LEU A 39 19.86 46.22 8.49
N GLN A 40 20.96 46.81 8.97
CA GLN A 40 22.05 46.04 9.56
C GLN A 40 21.62 45.29 10.82
N ILE A 41 20.97 45.99 11.76
CA ILE A 41 20.49 45.39 13.01
C ILE A 41 19.45 44.32 12.70
N ALA A 42 18.51 44.59 11.79
CA ALA A 42 17.53 43.61 11.33
C ALA A 42 18.22 42.36 10.77
N SER A 43 19.24 42.52 9.90
CA SER A 43 19.94 41.39 9.29
C SER A 43 20.71 40.53 10.29
N VAL A 44 21.38 41.15 11.28
CA VAL A 44 22.13 40.42 12.30
C VAL A 44 21.20 39.71 13.26
N VAL A 45 20.16 40.40 13.76
CA VAL A 45 19.16 39.80 14.64
C VAL A 45 18.45 38.66 13.93
N PHE A 46 18.06 38.84 12.66
CA PHE A 46 17.45 37.79 11.85
C PHE A 46 18.36 36.57 11.73
N ALA A 47 19.63 36.75 11.37
CA ALA A 47 20.57 35.63 11.23
C ALA A 47 20.76 34.85 12.54
N VAL A 48 20.88 35.56 13.68
CA VAL A 48 21.03 34.92 15.00
C VAL A 48 19.75 34.18 15.40
N CYS A 49 18.58 34.82 15.28
CA CYS A 49 17.31 34.20 15.63
C CYS A 49 16.96 33.01 14.71
N ALA A 50 17.27 33.10 13.42
CA ALA A 50 17.10 31.99 12.48
C ALA A 50 18.00 30.80 12.85
N GLY A 51 19.27 31.05 13.20
CA GLY A 51 20.20 30.00 13.65
C GLY A 51 19.74 29.32 14.94
N VAL A 52 19.29 30.09 15.93
CA VAL A 52 18.74 29.54 17.19
C VAL A 52 17.44 28.77 16.93
N GLY A 53 16.55 29.31 16.09
CA GLY A 53 15.31 28.64 15.72
C GLY A 53 15.54 27.29 15.04
N LEU A 54 16.54 27.22 14.15
CA LEU A 54 16.98 25.98 13.51
C LEU A 54 17.50 24.95 14.51
N LEU A 55 18.34 25.36 15.46
CA LEU A 55 18.86 24.45 16.48
C LEU A 55 17.76 23.91 17.39
N VAL A 56 16.83 24.78 17.83
CA VAL A 56 15.70 24.37 18.66
C VAL A 56 14.76 23.44 17.88
N ASN A 57 14.44 23.76 16.63
CA ASN A 57 13.58 22.92 15.80
C ASN A 57 14.23 21.56 15.52
N GLY A 58 15.52 21.54 15.18
CA GLY A 58 16.28 20.30 15.01
C GLY A 58 16.32 19.44 16.26
N LEU A 59 16.50 20.04 17.45
CA LEU A 59 16.47 19.34 18.73
C LEU A 59 15.07 18.78 19.05
N LEU A 60 14.01 19.55 18.78
CA LEU A 60 12.63 19.13 18.98
C LEU A 60 12.21 18.03 17.99
N ALA A 61 12.67 18.08 16.74
CA ALA A 61 12.46 17.02 15.77
C ALA A 61 13.17 15.73 16.22
N TRP A 62 14.43 15.83 16.63
CA TRP A 62 15.22 14.69 17.09
C TRP A 62 14.66 14.05 18.37
N GLN A 63 14.22 14.86 19.34
CA GLN A 63 13.59 14.33 20.56
C GLN A 63 12.16 13.84 20.32
N GLY A 64 11.39 14.54 19.49
CA GLY A 64 10.00 14.22 19.19
C GLY A 64 9.85 12.84 18.56
N ASP A 65 10.64 12.55 17.51
CA ASP A 65 10.62 11.23 16.85
C ASP A 65 11.00 10.08 17.78
N ARG A 66 11.77 10.36 18.84
CA ARG A 66 12.31 9.33 19.73
C ARG A 66 11.44 9.04 20.93
N LEU A 67 10.63 10.00 21.38
CA LEU A 67 9.95 9.91 22.68
C LEU A 67 8.43 10.05 22.60
N PHE A 68 7.86 10.71 21.59
CA PHE A 68 6.43 11.00 21.58
C PHE A 68 5.85 10.94 20.17
N HIS A 69 4.90 10.03 19.94
CA HIS A 69 3.92 10.14 18.86
C HIS A 69 3.06 11.38 19.10
N ALA A 70 3.64 12.54 18.80
CA ALA A 70 3.14 13.83 19.18
C ALA A 70 1.78 14.12 18.51
N PRO A 71 0.73 14.49 19.29
CA PRO A 71 -0.58 14.86 18.76
C PRO A 71 -0.48 16.11 17.88
N GLU A 72 -1.44 16.27 16.95
CA GLU A 72 -1.46 17.34 15.94
C GLU A 72 -1.25 18.76 16.49
N GLN A 73 -1.55 19.00 17.77
CA GLN A 73 -1.33 20.29 18.46
C GLN A 73 0.13 20.77 18.43
N LEU A 74 1.11 19.87 18.31
CA LEU A 74 2.53 20.25 18.20
C LEU A 74 2.89 20.79 16.81
N ARG A 75 2.05 20.58 15.80
CA ARG A 75 2.25 21.09 14.43
C ARG A 75 2.03 22.61 14.37
N ASP A 76 1.03 23.12 15.07
CA ASP A 76 0.76 24.57 15.17
C ASP A 76 1.85 25.30 15.97
N ALA A 77 2.41 24.64 16.99
CA ALA A 77 3.54 25.17 17.73
C ALA A 77 4.78 25.37 16.84
N ARG A 78 5.06 24.44 15.90
CA ARG A 78 6.21 24.54 14.98
C ARG A 78 6.13 25.75 14.05
N MET A 79 4.95 26.06 13.52
CA MET A 79 4.75 27.26 12.68
C MET A 79 5.04 28.55 13.45
N THR A 80 4.71 28.58 14.74
CA THR A 80 4.97 29.73 15.62
C THR A 80 6.48 29.98 15.79
N PHE A 81 7.30 28.94 15.87
CA PHE A 81 8.76 29.07 15.97
C PHE A 81 9.42 29.59 14.68
N VAL A 82 8.82 29.37 13.52
CA VAL A 82 9.31 29.92 12.25
C VAL A 82 8.95 31.40 12.12
N ALA A 83 7.77 31.82 12.58
CA ALA A 83 7.30 33.19 12.47
C ALA A 83 7.94 34.16 13.51
N ALA A 84 8.23 33.68 14.71
CA ALA A 84 8.74 34.51 15.82
C ALA A 84 10.06 35.26 15.50
N PRO A 85 11.07 34.67 14.84
CA PRO A 85 12.30 35.38 14.42
C PRO A 85 12.04 36.59 13.53
N PHE A 86 11.07 36.51 12.61
CA PHE A 86 10.72 37.62 11.71
C PHE A 86 10.06 38.77 12.47
N ALA A 87 9.12 38.46 13.37
CA ALA A 87 8.48 39.46 14.21
C ALA A 87 9.50 40.17 15.11
N PHE A 88 10.44 39.41 15.70
CA PHE A 88 11.49 39.97 16.54
C PHE A 88 12.50 40.83 15.76
N ALA A 89 12.96 40.35 14.60
CA ALA A 89 13.84 41.13 13.73
C ALA A 89 13.18 42.43 13.25
N GLY A 90 11.89 42.38 12.90
CA GLY A 90 11.08 43.55 12.55
C GLY A 90 10.99 44.56 13.69
N LEU A 91 10.72 44.09 14.92
CA LEU A 91 10.68 44.93 16.11
C LEU A 91 12.02 45.62 16.38
N CYS A 92 13.14 44.89 16.30
CA CYS A 92 14.49 45.46 16.45
C CYS A 92 14.81 46.49 15.35
N ALA A 93 14.36 46.24 14.12
CA ALA A 93 14.51 47.19 13.01
C ALA A 93 13.75 48.50 13.29
N ILE A 94 12.52 48.40 13.80
CA ILE A 94 11.68 49.55 14.16
C ILE A 94 12.33 50.34 15.30
N ILE A 95 12.79 49.67 16.36
CA ILE A 95 13.48 50.33 17.49
C ILE A 95 14.76 51.03 17.01
N ALA A 96 15.55 50.38 16.15
CA ALA A 96 16.74 50.97 15.56
C ALA A 96 16.43 52.19 14.68
N TRP A 97 15.33 52.14 13.93
CA TRP A 97 14.88 53.24 13.07
C TRP A 97 14.36 54.44 13.88
N LEU A 98 13.65 54.16 14.97
CA LEU A 98 13.09 55.15 15.90
C LEU A 98 14.15 55.81 16.78
N ARG A 99 15.34 55.24 16.95
CA ARG A 99 16.40 55.83 17.79
C ARG A 99 17.21 56.86 17.01
N PRO A 100 16.94 58.17 17.15
CA PRO A 100 17.67 59.20 16.40
C PRO A 100 19.14 59.24 16.81
N ARG A 101 20.06 59.26 15.83
CA ARG A 101 21.43 59.73 16.09
C ARG A 101 21.49 61.23 16.23
N SER A 102 22.39 61.69 17.10
CA SER A 102 22.67 63.12 17.27
C SER A 102 23.40 63.66 16.03
N TYR A 103 23.16 64.92 15.66
CA TYR A 103 23.85 65.55 14.53
C TYR A 103 25.37 65.58 14.70
N ALA A 104 25.87 65.64 15.95
CA ALA A 104 27.30 65.56 16.25
C ALA A 104 27.93 64.23 15.82
N GLN A 105 27.24 63.11 16.01
CA GLN A 105 27.74 61.79 15.57
C GLN A 105 27.78 61.68 14.05
N ILE A 106 26.84 62.33 13.36
CA ILE A 106 26.73 62.31 11.90
C ILE A 106 27.81 63.20 11.29
N ALA A 107 28.03 64.38 11.88
CA ALA A 107 29.13 65.26 11.51
C ALA A 107 30.47 64.53 11.57
N ARG A 108 30.77 63.89 12.72
CA ARG A 108 31.98 63.08 12.89
C ARG A 108 32.08 61.93 11.89
N LEU A 109 30.97 61.25 11.60
CA LEU A 109 30.95 60.17 10.61
C LEU A 109 31.30 60.68 9.20
N ILE A 110 30.79 61.87 8.82
CA ILE A 110 31.13 62.48 7.53
C ILE A 110 32.60 62.88 7.52
N ASP A 111 33.10 63.47 8.60
CA ASP A 111 34.51 63.87 8.70
C ASP A 111 35.46 62.67 8.57
N GLU A 112 35.16 61.57 9.27
CA GLU A 112 35.94 60.32 9.23
C GLU A 112 35.91 59.67 7.82
N ARG A 113 34.75 59.67 7.15
CA ARG A 113 34.58 59.00 5.85
C ARG A 113 35.03 59.82 4.64
N CYS A 114 34.92 61.14 4.73
CA CYS A 114 35.33 62.06 3.67
C CYS A 114 36.71 62.68 3.90
N GLY A 115 37.39 62.34 5.00
CA GLY A 115 38.72 62.85 5.32
C GLY A 115 38.74 64.35 5.63
N LEU A 116 37.65 64.89 6.20
CA LEU A 116 37.51 66.33 6.45
C LEU A 116 38.13 66.79 7.79
N LEU A 117 38.89 65.94 8.49
CA LEU A 117 39.67 66.28 9.69
C LEU A 117 38.84 67.07 10.74
N ASP A 118 37.68 66.54 11.12
CA ASP A 118 36.74 67.12 12.09
C ASP A 118 36.10 68.47 11.74
N ARG A 119 36.26 68.97 10.50
CA ARG A 119 35.72 70.28 10.08
C ARG A 119 34.22 70.41 10.31
N ILE A 120 33.41 69.39 9.99
CA ILE A 120 31.95 69.45 10.16
C ILE A 120 31.60 69.32 11.65
N GLY A 121 32.31 68.49 12.40
CA GLY A 121 32.16 68.33 13.84
C GLY A 121 32.42 69.63 14.59
N THR A 122 33.53 70.32 14.27
CA THR A 122 33.86 71.61 14.86
C THR A 122 32.86 72.69 14.43
N ALA A 123 32.47 72.74 13.15
CA ALA A 123 31.45 73.67 12.67
C ALA A 123 30.09 73.46 13.36
N TRP A 124 29.68 72.21 13.59
CA TRP A 124 28.45 71.93 14.35
C TRP A 124 28.54 72.42 15.80
N TRP A 125 29.70 72.23 16.45
CA TRP A 125 29.93 72.72 17.80
C TRP A 125 29.89 74.26 17.86
N PHE A 126 30.56 74.95 16.94
CA PHE A 126 30.49 76.41 16.83
C PHE A 126 29.06 76.89 16.54
N ALA A 127 28.35 76.27 15.59
CA ALA A 127 26.95 76.60 15.31
C ALA A 127 26.01 76.38 16.50
N SER A 128 26.42 75.63 17.52
CA SER A 128 25.65 75.40 18.75
C SER A 128 25.91 76.44 19.86
N LYS A 129 27.00 77.21 19.78
CA LYS A 129 27.28 78.31 20.71
C LYS A 129 26.43 79.54 20.35
N ARG A 130 26.05 80.31 21.37
CA ARG A 130 25.20 81.51 21.23
C ARG A 130 25.98 82.73 20.75
N ASP A 131 27.25 82.83 21.16
CA ASP A 131 28.13 83.97 20.86
C ASP A 131 29.28 83.54 19.95
N ASN A 132 28.99 83.43 18.66
CA ASN A 132 30.00 83.02 17.68
C ASN A 132 30.85 84.21 17.23
N ALA A 133 32.14 84.17 17.57
CA ALA A 133 33.13 85.16 17.13
C ALA A 133 33.26 85.15 15.59
N GLY A 134 33.81 86.23 15.02
CA GLY A 134 33.92 86.38 13.55
C GLY A 134 34.64 85.19 12.87
N PHE A 135 35.67 84.65 13.51
CA PHE A 135 36.42 83.49 13.01
C PHE A 135 35.62 82.17 13.06
N GLU A 136 34.87 81.93 14.14
CA GLU A 136 34.03 80.72 14.27
C GLU A 136 32.95 80.68 13.16
N ARG A 137 32.44 81.85 12.75
CA ARG A 137 31.49 81.95 11.63
C ARG A 137 32.11 81.56 10.30
N LEU A 138 33.35 82.02 10.04
CA LEU A 138 34.06 81.66 8.81
C LEU A 138 34.31 80.16 8.73
N GLN A 139 34.60 79.50 9.85
CA GLN A 139 34.75 78.04 9.90
C GLN A 139 33.44 77.29 9.64
N VAL A 140 32.29 77.84 10.09
CA VAL A 140 30.97 77.25 9.77
C VAL A 140 30.65 77.40 8.27
N VAL A 141 30.95 78.55 7.67
CA VAL A 141 30.74 78.78 6.24
C VAL A 141 31.65 77.89 5.38
N ASP A 142 32.92 77.75 5.75
CA ASP A 142 33.87 76.85 5.10
C ASP A 142 33.38 75.39 5.15
N ALA A 143 32.95 74.93 6.32
CA ALA A 143 32.39 73.59 6.48
C ALA A 143 31.12 73.37 5.65
N LEU A 144 30.25 74.39 5.53
CA LEU A 144 29.07 74.32 4.66
C LEU A 144 29.45 74.21 3.19
N GLN A 145 30.45 74.97 2.73
CA GLN A 145 30.96 74.89 1.37
C GLN A 145 31.52 73.49 1.07
N HIS A 146 32.32 72.93 1.99
CA HIS A 146 32.80 71.55 1.86
C HIS A 146 31.66 70.52 1.88
N LEU A 147 30.64 70.71 2.72
CA LEU A 147 29.49 69.82 2.82
C LEU A 147 28.67 69.77 1.51
N THR A 148 28.69 70.83 0.68
CA THR A 148 28.03 70.79 -0.65
C THR A 148 28.67 69.80 -1.62
N THR A 149 29.96 69.52 -1.46
CA THR A 149 30.70 68.57 -2.31
C THR A 149 30.51 67.12 -1.84
N VAL A 150 30.10 66.92 -0.58
CA VAL A 150 29.90 65.59 0.01
C VAL A 150 28.61 64.96 -0.53
N ARG A 151 28.76 63.88 -1.30
CA ARG A 151 27.62 63.04 -1.72
C ARG A 151 27.21 62.12 -0.57
N PRO A 152 25.95 62.15 -0.10
CA PRO A 152 25.50 61.28 0.99
C PRO A 152 25.62 59.77 0.70
N GLN A 153 25.76 59.38 -0.58
CA GLN A 153 25.98 57.99 -1.02
C GLN A 153 27.38 57.47 -0.65
N LEU A 154 28.39 58.36 -0.61
CA LEU A 154 29.78 57.98 -0.33
C LEU A 154 30.03 57.80 1.16
N VAL A 155 29.35 58.58 1.99
CA VAL A 155 29.46 58.51 3.47
C VAL A 155 28.91 57.18 4.00
N ILE A 156 27.83 56.68 3.39
CA ILE A 156 27.13 55.48 3.82
C ILE A 156 26.94 54.60 2.59
N PRO A 157 27.93 53.75 2.27
CA PRO A 157 27.86 52.94 1.08
C PRO A 157 26.70 51.95 1.20
N ALA A 158 25.88 51.89 0.16
CA ALA A 158 24.68 51.05 0.11
C ALA A 158 24.98 49.55 -0.06
N TYR A 159 26.22 49.10 0.17
CA TYR A 159 26.53 47.68 0.11
C TYR A 159 25.70 46.96 1.16
N GLY A 160 24.81 46.07 0.69
CA GLY A 160 24.11 45.14 1.55
C GLY A 160 25.11 44.42 2.43
N SER A 161 24.81 44.36 3.71
CA SER A 161 25.61 43.58 4.65
C SER A 161 25.76 42.16 4.12
N ARG A 162 26.99 41.62 4.06
CA ARG A 162 27.23 40.22 3.67
C ARG A 162 26.40 39.23 4.50
N TYR A 163 25.98 39.65 5.70
CA TYR A 163 25.10 38.89 6.60
C TYR A 163 23.69 38.65 6.05
N TRP A 164 23.18 39.48 5.11
CA TRP A 164 21.89 39.21 4.48
C TRP A 164 21.95 37.93 3.62
N ILE A 165 23.03 37.74 2.86
CA ILE A 165 23.20 36.53 2.04
C ILE A 165 23.28 35.30 2.93
N LEU A 166 24.06 35.36 4.02
CA LEU A 166 24.13 34.28 5.00
C LEU A 166 22.76 33.99 5.62
N GLY A 167 22.01 35.02 6.02
CA GLY A 167 20.66 34.86 6.57
C GLY A 167 19.69 34.21 5.57
N ALA A 168 19.75 34.60 4.29
CA ALA A 168 18.92 34.02 3.24
C ALA A 168 19.27 32.55 2.97
N VAL A 169 20.57 32.20 2.94
CA VAL A 169 21.02 30.81 2.75
C VAL A 169 20.60 29.93 3.93
N VAL A 170 20.79 30.39 5.16
CA VAL A 170 20.37 29.67 6.38
C VAL A 170 18.85 29.47 6.38
N TRP A 171 18.09 30.49 5.98
CA TRP A 171 16.63 30.38 5.87
C TRP A 171 16.18 29.38 4.79
N LEU A 172 16.79 29.43 3.60
CA LEU A 172 16.49 28.49 2.51
C LEU A 172 16.82 27.05 2.92
N ALA A 173 17.97 26.83 3.56
CA ALA A 173 18.35 25.53 4.09
C ALA A 173 17.35 25.02 5.14
N SER A 174 16.85 25.90 6.02
CA SER A 174 15.79 25.57 6.99
C SER A 174 14.51 25.08 6.33
N LEU A 175 14.09 25.73 5.23
CA LEU A 175 12.89 25.33 4.50
C LEU A 175 13.06 23.96 3.84
N LEU A 176 14.21 23.72 3.21
CA LEU A 176 14.51 22.44 2.56
C LEU A 176 14.55 21.29 3.58
N VAL A 177 15.19 21.49 4.74
CA VAL A 177 15.22 20.48 5.80
C VAL A 177 13.82 20.22 6.35
N SER A 178 13.01 21.26 6.57
CA SER A 178 11.64 21.11 7.04
C SER A 178 10.75 20.37 6.03
N GLN A 179 10.93 20.63 4.73
CA GLN A 179 10.17 19.96 3.68
C GLN A 179 10.57 18.49 3.57
N TRP A 180 11.87 18.18 3.66
CA TRP A 180 12.36 16.80 3.65
C TRP A 180 11.84 15.99 4.83
N GLN A 181 11.83 16.58 6.04
CA GLN A 181 11.24 15.94 7.22
C GLN A 181 9.74 15.65 7.05
N HIS A 182 8.99 16.57 6.47
CA HIS A 182 7.56 16.36 6.20
C HIS A 182 7.31 15.19 5.24
N GLN A 183 8.11 15.07 4.19
CA GLN A 183 7.99 13.95 3.24
C GLN A 183 8.38 12.62 3.89
N ALA A 184 9.47 12.58 4.66
CA ALA A 184 9.90 11.38 5.36
C ALA A 184 8.82 10.86 6.33
N VAL A 185 8.24 11.75 7.16
CA VAL A 185 7.19 11.36 8.12
C VAL A 185 5.93 10.91 7.39
N ALA A 186 5.48 11.60 6.34
CA ALA A 186 4.29 11.22 5.57
C ALA A 186 4.40 9.82 4.96
N THR A 187 5.58 9.45 4.45
CA THR A 187 5.80 8.11 3.90
C THR A 187 5.77 7.02 4.97
N LEU A 188 6.27 7.30 6.18
CA LEU A 188 6.24 6.35 7.30
C LEU A 188 4.82 6.19 7.85
N THR A 189 4.07 7.27 8.04
CA THR A 189 2.68 7.20 8.52
C THR A 189 1.81 6.44 7.52
N GLN A 190 1.97 6.68 6.22
CA GLN A 190 1.23 5.96 5.19
C GLN A 190 1.55 4.46 5.19
N ARG A 191 2.81 4.06 5.48
CA ARG A 191 3.17 2.64 5.63
C ARG A 191 2.49 2.00 6.83
N VAL A 192 2.50 2.68 7.99
CA VAL A 192 1.86 2.17 9.22
C VAL A 192 0.35 2.08 9.05
N GLU A 193 -0.29 3.06 8.41
CA GLU A 193 -1.72 3.01 8.14
C GLU A 193 -2.09 1.90 7.16
N ARG A 194 -1.30 1.71 6.09
CA ARG A 194 -1.48 0.57 5.17
C ARG A 194 -1.32 -0.77 5.89
N GLN A 195 -0.35 -0.88 6.79
CA GLN A 195 -0.15 -2.10 7.57
C GLN A 195 -1.33 -2.35 8.51
N ARG A 196 -1.81 -1.34 9.25
CA ARG A 196 -3.00 -1.48 10.11
C ARG A 196 -4.27 -1.83 9.34
N ALA A 197 -4.45 -1.25 8.16
CA ALA A 197 -5.58 -1.59 7.29
C ALA A 197 -5.49 -3.05 6.82
N GLN A 198 -4.29 -3.52 6.46
CA GLN A 198 -4.05 -4.92 6.11
C GLN A 198 -4.29 -5.87 7.29
N ASP A 199 -3.79 -5.52 8.48
CA ASP A 199 -3.99 -6.31 9.70
C ASP A 199 -5.48 -6.44 10.03
N ALA A 200 -6.24 -5.35 9.88
CA ALA A 200 -7.69 -5.37 10.06
C ALA A 200 -8.39 -6.29 9.04
N THR A 201 -7.99 -6.25 7.75
CA THR A 201 -8.55 -7.16 6.74
C THR A 201 -8.20 -8.63 7.01
N ASN A 202 -6.97 -8.91 7.43
CA ASN A 202 -6.53 -10.26 7.78
C ASN A 202 -7.30 -10.79 8.99
N ALA A 203 -7.53 -9.94 10.01
CA ALA A 203 -8.32 -10.30 11.18
C ALA A 203 -9.79 -10.63 10.81
N THR A 204 -10.43 -9.82 9.97
CA THR A 204 -11.80 -10.10 9.52
C THR A 204 -11.90 -11.38 8.69
N LEU A 205 -10.89 -11.64 7.86
CA LEU A 205 -10.83 -12.84 7.03
C LEU A 205 -10.61 -14.10 7.90
N ALA A 206 -9.74 -14.01 8.91
CA ALA A 206 -9.52 -15.07 9.87
C ALA A 206 -10.80 -15.39 10.67
N GLU A 207 -11.55 -14.38 11.09
CA GLU A 207 -12.84 -14.54 11.79
C GLU A 207 -13.93 -15.13 10.88
N GLN A 208 -13.95 -14.76 9.60
CA GLN A 208 -14.87 -15.37 8.62
C GLN A 208 -14.56 -16.85 8.43
N LEU A 209 -13.29 -17.21 8.20
CA LEU A 209 -12.86 -18.61 8.04
C LEU A 209 -13.07 -19.43 9.31
N GLU A 210 -12.86 -18.86 10.49
CA GLU A 210 -13.19 -19.54 11.75
C GLU A 210 -14.69 -19.79 11.89
N ASN A 211 -15.52 -18.83 11.49
CA ASN A 211 -16.97 -18.97 11.61
C ASN A 211 -17.57 -19.92 10.57
N THR A 212 -16.98 -20.06 9.39
CA THR A 212 -17.46 -21.00 8.35
C THR A 212 -16.73 -22.33 8.46
N LEU A 213 -15.43 -22.33 8.14
CA LEU A 213 -14.63 -23.53 7.94
C LEU A 213 -14.48 -24.38 9.20
N LEU A 214 -14.14 -23.76 10.35
CA LEU A 214 -14.00 -24.53 11.60
C LEU A 214 -15.34 -25.06 12.11
N LYS A 215 -16.41 -24.27 12.03
CA LYS A 215 -17.74 -24.74 12.45
C LYS A 215 -18.23 -25.88 11.57
N ASP A 216 -17.96 -25.83 10.28
CA ASP A 216 -18.37 -26.89 9.36
C ASP A 216 -17.52 -28.15 9.55
N LEU A 217 -16.20 -28.03 9.75
CA LEU A 217 -15.35 -29.17 10.16
C LEU A 217 -15.80 -29.81 11.48
N GLN A 218 -16.15 -29.00 12.48
CA GLN A 218 -16.63 -29.50 13.77
C GLN A 218 -17.99 -30.19 13.65
N LYS A 219 -18.95 -29.59 12.93
CA LYS A 219 -20.25 -30.22 12.65
C LYS A 219 -20.07 -31.54 11.92
N MET A 220 -19.17 -31.60 10.95
CA MET A 220 -18.86 -32.85 10.25
C MET A 220 -18.31 -33.90 11.20
N ALA A 221 -17.38 -33.53 12.09
CA ALA A 221 -16.86 -34.45 13.12
C ALA A 221 -17.93 -34.92 14.13
N GLU A 222 -19.05 -34.20 14.26
CA GLU A 222 -20.19 -34.59 15.11
C GLU A 222 -21.22 -35.47 14.39
N LEU A 223 -21.20 -35.55 13.06
CA LEU A 223 -22.14 -36.39 12.30
C LEU A 223 -21.96 -37.86 12.68
N THR A 224 -23.05 -38.46 13.17
CA THR A 224 -23.15 -39.89 13.49
C THR A 224 -22.95 -40.73 12.23
N GLY A 225 -22.04 -41.72 12.30
CA GLY A 225 -21.78 -42.67 11.21
C GLY A 225 -20.30 -42.76 10.79
N MET A 226 -19.46 -41.82 11.23
CA MET A 226 -18.02 -41.88 10.95
C MET A 226 -17.31 -42.94 11.78
N THR A 227 -16.30 -43.55 11.17
CA THR A 227 -15.37 -44.41 11.92
C THR A 227 -14.58 -43.57 12.93
N PRO A 228 -14.13 -44.16 14.06
CA PRO A 228 -13.31 -43.45 15.03
C PRO A 228 -12.04 -42.83 14.44
N GLN A 229 -11.48 -43.43 13.37
CA GLN A 229 -10.32 -42.92 12.65
C GLN A 229 -10.65 -41.68 11.82
N GLU A 230 -11.72 -41.71 11.03
CA GLU A 230 -12.15 -40.56 10.23
C GLU A 230 -12.46 -39.35 11.12
N ASN A 231 -13.15 -39.57 12.25
CA ASN A 231 -13.44 -38.51 13.20
C ASN A 231 -12.14 -37.92 13.80
N LEU A 232 -11.14 -38.76 14.08
CA LEU A 232 -9.84 -38.30 14.53
C LEU A 232 -9.13 -37.44 13.47
N THR A 233 -9.13 -37.86 12.19
CA THR A 233 -8.53 -37.07 11.10
C THR A 233 -9.19 -35.71 10.90
N LEU A 234 -10.53 -35.63 10.97
CA LEU A 234 -11.25 -34.35 10.87
C LEU A 234 -10.98 -33.43 12.07
N ARG A 235 -10.89 -33.99 13.28
CA ARG A 235 -10.52 -33.22 14.48
C ARG A 235 -9.09 -32.71 14.42
N GLU A 236 -8.16 -33.52 13.93
CA GLU A 236 -6.78 -33.10 13.72
C GLU A 236 -6.67 -32.00 12.66
N LEU A 237 -7.39 -32.14 11.55
CA LEU A 237 -7.49 -31.10 10.52
C LEU A 237 -8.06 -29.80 11.09
N ALA A 238 -9.19 -29.86 11.82
CA ALA A 238 -9.79 -28.70 12.45
C ALA A 238 -8.81 -27.99 13.38
N ARG A 239 -8.06 -28.75 14.18
CA ARG A 239 -7.05 -28.20 15.08
C ARG A 239 -5.87 -27.55 14.35
N ASP A 240 -5.38 -28.15 13.26
CA ASP A 240 -4.31 -27.57 12.41
C ASP A 240 -4.77 -26.25 11.77
N VAL A 241 -5.99 -26.24 11.23
CA VAL A 241 -6.61 -25.03 10.67
C VAL A 241 -6.76 -23.94 11.74
N GLU A 242 -7.28 -24.29 12.93
CA GLU A 242 -7.46 -23.33 14.04
C GLU A 242 -6.14 -22.71 14.45
N GLN A 243 -5.08 -23.52 14.60
CA GLN A 243 -3.75 -23.03 14.92
C GLN A 243 -3.21 -22.06 13.85
N LYS A 244 -3.43 -22.36 12.56
CA LYS A 244 -3.01 -21.49 11.44
C LYS A 244 -3.85 -20.20 11.37
N LEU A 245 -5.14 -20.25 11.65
CA LEU A 245 -6.00 -19.06 11.73
C LEU A 245 -5.59 -18.17 12.91
N GLU A 246 -5.21 -18.75 14.04
CA GLU A 246 -4.72 -17.98 15.17
C GLU A 246 -3.36 -17.31 14.86
N GLN A 247 -2.48 -17.98 14.11
CA GLN A 247 -1.26 -17.35 13.58
C GLN A 247 -1.58 -16.15 12.67
N LEU A 248 -2.62 -16.28 11.84
CA LEU A 248 -3.08 -15.19 10.96
C LEU A 248 -3.63 -13.98 11.74
N LYS A 249 -4.23 -14.21 12.91
CA LYS A 249 -4.76 -13.15 13.80
C LYS A 249 -3.67 -12.48 14.64
N GLN A 250 -2.75 -13.27 15.21
CA GLN A 250 -1.74 -12.78 16.15
C GLN A 250 -0.62 -12.03 15.47
N GLN A 251 -0.33 -12.36 14.21
CA GLN A 251 0.72 -11.72 13.46
C GLN A 251 0.13 -10.50 12.74
N GLY A 252 0.76 -9.33 12.88
CA GLY A 252 0.71 -8.27 11.87
C GLY A 252 1.45 -8.73 10.61
N ALA A 253 1.08 -9.94 10.16
CA ALA A 253 1.73 -10.73 9.15
C ALA A 253 1.72 -9.89 7.88
N SER A 254 2.90 -9.78 7.31
CA SER A 254 3.02 -9.23 5.97
C SER A 254 2.05 -9.97 5.05
N ARG A 255 1.60 -9.28 4.00
CA ARG A 255 0.73 -9.88 2.98
C ARG A 255 1.28 -11.21 2.43
N GLU A 256 2.59 -11.38 2.37
CA GLU A 256 3.23 -12.61 1.92
C GLU A 256 3.05 -13.75 2.92
N GLU A 257 3.24 -13.46 4.22
CA GLU A 257 3.02 -14.42 5.31
C GLU A 257 1.53 -14.83 5.40
N SER A 258 0.60 -13.89 5.28
CA SER A 258 -0.83 -14.23 5.31
C SER A 258 -1.24 -15.14 4.14
N LEU A 259 -0.71 -14.89 2.95
CA LEU A 259 -0.92 -15.75 1.78
C LEU A 259 -0.25 -17.13 1.92
N ALA A 260 0.90 -17.20 2.60
CA ALA A 260 1.56 -18.46 2.90
C ALA A 260 0.69 -19.32 3.83
N VAL A 261 0.22 -18.75 4.95
CA VAL A 261 -0.67 -19.43 5.90
C VAL A 261 -1.96 -19.91 5.22
N LEU A 262 -2.61 -19.06 4.42
CA LEU A 262 -3.80 -19.49 3.66
C LEU A 262 -3.50 -20.63 2.67
N SER A 263 -2.32 -20.64 2.07
CA SER A 263 -1.90 -21.73 1.17
C SER A 263 -1.63 -23.03 1.94
N GLU A 264 -1.12 -22.94 3.17
CA GLU A 264 -0.94 -24.10 4.04
C GLU A 264 -2.27 -24.67 4.55
N ILE A 265 -3.26 -23.82 4.82
CA ILE A 265 -4.64 -24.24 5.13
C ILE A 265 -5.25 -24.94 3.91
N GLN A 266 -5.14 -24.34 2.72
CA GLN A 266 -5.62 -24.95 1.48
C GLN A 266 -4.97 -26.32 1.23
N ALA A 267 -3.67 -26.44 1.48
CA ALA A 267 -2.93 -27.70 1.32
C ALA A 267 -3.36 -28.77 2.33
N SER A 268 -3.63 -28.41 3.59
CA SER A 268 -4.11 -29.37 4.60
C SER A 268 -5.53 -29.85 4.29
N VAL A 269 -6.44 -28.93 3.91
CA VAL A 269 -7.81 -29.28 3.48
C VAL A 269 -7.79 -30.14 2.22
N SER A 270 -6.95 -29.82 1.23
CA SER A 270 -6.84 -30.62 0.00
C SER A 270 -6.29 -32.02 0.27
N ARG A 271 -5.34 -32.17 1.21
CA ARG A 271 -4.82 -33.49 1.60
C ARG A 271 -5.90 -34.33 2.28
N ALA A 272 -6.62 -33.75 3.24
CA ALA A 272 -7.73 -34.43 3.88
C ALA A 272 -8.81 -34.81 2.85
N SER A 273 -9.18 -33.90 1.95
CA SER A 273 -10.12 -34.21 0.86
C SER A 273 -9.65 -35.40 0.00
N SER A 274 -8.36 -35.53 -0.29
CA SER A 274 -7.85 -36.71 -1.02
C SER A 274 -7.89 -38.02 -0.22
N GLU A 275 -7.88 -37.95 1.12
CA GLU A 275 -8.04 -39.14 1.98
C GLU A 275 -9.51 -39.58 2.04
N PHE A 276 -10.46 -38.65 1.90
CA PHE A 276 -11.90 -38.94 1.83
C PHE A 276 -12.41 -39.24 0.42
N ASN A 277 -11.75 -38.68 -0.61
CA ASN A 277 -12.10 -38.91 -2.00
C ASN A 277 -11.74 -40.35 -2.37
N SER A 278 -12.75 -41.20 -2.32
CA SER A 278 -12.68 -42.57 -2.77
C SER A 278 -13.46 -42.70 -4.07
N ALA A 279 -12.99 -42.03 -5.13
CA ALA A 279 -13.48 -42.24 -6.49
C ALA A 279 -13.55 -43.73 -6.88
N ALA A 280 -12.65 -44.55 -6.30
CA ALA A 280 -12.72 -46.01 -6.40
C ALA A 280 -14.01 -46.59 -5.77
N VAL A 281 -14.36 -46.20 -4.53
CA VAL A 281 -15.60 -46.64 -3.87
C VAL A 281 -16.81 -46.17 -4.64
N GLU A 282 -16.82 -44.93 -5.13
CA GLU A 282 -17.92 -44.41 -5.94
C GLU A 282 -18.12 -45.22 -7.22
N THR A 283 -17.04 -45.51 -7.95
CA THR A 283 -17.08 -46.34 -9.16
C THR A 283 -17.67 -47.72 -8.84
N GLN A 284 -17.24 -48.33 -7.73
CA GLN A 284 -17.71 -49.64 -7.30
C GLN A 284 -19.16 -49.63 -6.81
N MET A 285 -19.61 -48.57 -6.16
CA MET A 285 -21.02 -48.38 -5.80
C MET A 285 -21.89 -48.22 -7.05
N GLN A 286 -21.43 -47.50 -8.06
CA GLN A 286 -22.18 -47.29 -9.29
C GLN A 286 -22.24 -48.57 -10.13
N GLU A 287 -21.18 -49.37 -10.12
CA GLU A 287 -21.18 -50.72 -10.68
C GLU A 287 -22.14 -51.65 -9.94
N LEU A 288 -22.10 -51.64 -8.60
CA LEU A 288 -23.05 -52.39 -7.77
C LEU A 288 -24.50 -51.95 -8.06
N ALA A 289 -24.75 -50.65 -8.21
CA ALA A 289 -26.06 -50.13 -8.59
C ALA A 289 -26.54 -50.70 -9.92
N ASN A 290 -25.65 -50.78 -10.93
CA ASN A 290 -25.98 -51.41 -12.21
C ASN A 290 -26.30 -52.91 -12.05
N LYS A 291 -25.56 -53.62 -11.19
CA LYS A 291 -25.85 -55.02 -10.87
C LYS A 291 -27.19 -55.21 -10.17
N LEU A 292 -27.57 -54.27 -9.30
CA LEU A 292 -28.84 -54.32 -8.57
C LEU A 292 -30.06 -54.18 -9.49
N THR A 293 -29.93 -53.56 -10.67
CA THR A 293 -31.02 -53.51 -11.67
C THR A 293 -31.41 -54.88 -12.24
N ALA A 294 -30.65 -55.95 -11.94
CA ALA A 294 -31.03 -57.32 -12.30
C ALA A 294 -32.29 -57.82 -11.56
N ALA A 295 -32.70 -57.15 -10.47
CA ALA A 295 -33.90 -57.48 -9.71
C ALA A 295 -34.84 -56.26 -9.64
N GLU A 296 -36.08 -56.41 -10.14
CA GLU A 296 -37.06 -55.30 -10.23
C GLU A 296 -37.36 -54.67 -8.86
N SER A 297 -37.35 -55.48 -7.79
CA SER A 297 -37.56 -54.98 -6.41
C SER A 297 -36.40 -54.14 -5.86
N MET A 298 -35.24 -54.13 -6.52
CA MET A 298 -34.05 -53.36 -6.14
C MET A 298 -33.82 -52.13 -7.02
N ASP A 299 -34.69 -51.88 -8.02
CA ASP A 299 -34.56 -50.72 -8.93
C ASP A 299 -34.51 -49.39 -8.17
N SER A 300 -35.30 -49.25 -7.09
CA SER A 300 -35.30 -48.03 -6.27
C SER A 300 -34.00 -47.81 -5.49
N VAL A 301 -33.29 -48.88 -5.12
CA VAL A 301 -31.97 -48.81 -4.48
C VAL A 301 -30.93 -48.46 -5.54
N ALA A 302 -30.97 -49.14 -6.69
CA ALA A 302 -30.07 -48.89 -7.82
C ALA A 302 -30.17 -47.45 -8.33
N GLU A 303 -31.38 -46.92 -8.51
CA GLU A 303 -31.61 -45.55 -8.98
C GLU A 303 -31.05 -44.52 -7.99
N ALA A 304 -31.30 -44.69 -6.68
CA ALA A 304 -30.75 -43.81 -5.66
C ALA A 304 -29.21 -43.84 -5.62
N MET A 305 -28.60 -45.02 -5.76
CA MET A 305 -27.13 -45.15 -5.85
C MET A 305 -26.56 -44.50 -7.12
N GLN A 306 -27.22 -44.64 -8.27
CA GLN A 306 -26.81 -44.00 -9.52
C GLN A 306 -26.86 -42.47 -9.43
N GLN A 307 -27.80 -41.93 -8.65
CA GLN A 307 -27.93 -40.50 -8.33
C GLN A 307 -26.95 -40.03 -7.24
N GLN A 308 -26.09 -40.92 -6.72
CA GLN A 308 -25.20 -40.68 -5.58
C GLN A 308 -25.93 -40.32 -4.27
N ASP A 309 -27.24 -40.61 -4.18
CA ASP A 309 -28.03 -40.44 -2.95
C ASP A 309 -27.97 -41.73 -2.12
N TYR A 310 -26.81 -41.95 -1.49
CA TYR A 310 -26.54 -43.14 -0.71
C TYR A 310 -27.40 -43.24 0.58
N GLU A 311 -27.91 -42.12 1.09
CA GLU A 311 -28.81 -42.13 2.26
C GLU A 311 -30.19 -42.67 1.86
N GLN A 312 -30.72 -42.20 0.73
CA GLN A 312 -31.95 -42.74 0.17
C GLN A 312 -31.78 -44.21 -0.23
N ALA A 313 -30.65 -44.58 -0.84
CA ALA A 313 -30.34 -45.97 -1.18
C ALA A 313 -30.33 -46.87 0.06
N ALA A 314 -29.67 -46.43 1.14
CA ALA A 314 -29.64 -47.15 2.42
C ALA A 314 -31.04 -47.32 3.02
N SER A 315 -31.89 -46.27 2.97
CA SER A 315 -33.26 -46.35 3.48
C SER A 315 -34.15 -47.26 2.63
N ASN A 316 -34.04 -47.18 1.30
CA ASN A 316 -34.75 -48.07 0.38
C ASN A 316 -34.34 -49.53 0.60
N LEU A 317 -33.04 -49.78 0.81
CA LEU A 317 -32.50 -51.11 1.06
C LEU A 317 -33.01 -51.73 2.37
N GLU A 318 -33.16 -50.93 3.42
CA GLU A 318 -33.76 -51.39 4.70
C GLU A 318 -35.27 -51.64 4.60
N GLN A 319 -35.96 -50.92 3.72
CA GLN A 319 -37.40 -51.09 3.47
C GLN A 319 -37.70 -52.23 2.51
N ALA A 320 -36.72 -52.67 1.71
CA ALA A 320 -36.88 -53.75 0.76
C ALA A 320 -37.17 -55.07 1.50
N ASP A 321 -38.34 -55.66 1.23
CA ASP A 321 -38.71 -56.95 1.81
C ASP A 321 -38.07 -58.08 0.99
N PRO A 322 -37.10 -58.84 1.55
CA PRO A 322 -36.43 -59.92 0.83
C PRO A 322 -37.39 -61.04 0.39
N GLN A 323 -38.61 -61.11 0.94
CA GLN A 323 -39.61 -62.09 0.51
C GLN A 323 -40.24 -61.75 -0.85
N GLN A 324 -40.11 -60.51 -1.34
CA GLN A 324 -40.64 -60.10 -2.64
C GLN A 324 -39.77 -60.55 -3.83
N LEU A 325 -38.53 -60.99 -3.57
CA LEU A 325 -37.63 -61.50 -4.61
C LEU A 325 -38.06 -62.89 -5.08
N ASN A 326 -38.31 -63.03 -6.38
CA ASN A 326 -38.53 -64.33 -7.00
C ASN A 326 -37.25 -65.20 -6.88
N ASP A 327 -37.40 -66.53 -6.81
CA ASP A 327 -36.27 -67.46 -6.68
C ASP A 327 -35.23 -67.26 -7.80
N LEU A 328 -35.69 -66.95 -9.03
CA LEU A 328 -34.81 -66.69 -10.17
C LEU A 328 -34.03 -65.36 -10.02
N GLU A 329 -34.70 -64.29 -9.58
CA GLU A 329 -34.08 -62.98 -9.35
C GLU A 329 -33.04 -63.06 -8.24
N ARG A 330 -33.34 -63.82 -7.19
CA ARG A 330 -32.46 -64.02 -6.05
C ARG A 330 -31.17 -64.74 -6.41
N VAL A 331 -31.24 -65.80 -7.22
CA VAL A 331 -30.05 -66.51 -7.71
C VAL A 331 -29.23 -65.59 -8.61
N THR A 332 -29.89 -64.90 -9.54
CA THR A 332 -29.21 -63.97 -10.46
C THR A 332 -28.53 -62.84 -9.69
N LEU A 333 -29.22 -62.24 -8.71
CA LEU A 333 -28.69 -61.18 -7.89
C LEU A 333 -27.54 -61.68 -6.99
N ALA A 334 -27.64 -62.89 -6.42
CA ALA A 334 -26.55 -63.48 -5.65
C ALA A 334 -25.28 -63.67 -6.49
N ASP A 335 -25.40 -64.14 -7.74
CA ASP A 335 -24.25 -64.29 -8.64
C ASP A 335 -23.62 -62.93 -9.00
N GLU A 336 -24.44 -61.91 -9.24
CA GLU A 336 -23.96 -60.55 -9.54
C GLU A 336 -23.33 -59.87 -8.31
N LEU A 337 -23.89 -60.06 -7.11
CA LEU A 337 -23.31 -59.58 -5.85
C LEU A 337 -21.98 -60.27 -5.55
N GLN A 338 -21.85 -61.56 -5.86
CA GLN A 338 -20.58 -62.28 -5.70
C GLN A 338 -19.50 -61.66 -6.61
N ALA A 339 -19.83 -61.43 -7.88
CA ALA A 339 -18.90 -60.80 -8.82
C ALA A 339 -18.49 -59.39 -8.37
N ALA A 340 -19.44 -58.60 -7.88
CA ALA A 340 -19.16 -57.26 -7.34
C ALA A 340 -18.28 -57.32 -6.08
N ALA A 341 -18.53 -58.26 -5.16
CA ALA A 341 -17.72 -58.43 -3.96
C ALA A 341 -16.27 -58.83 -4.30
N ASP A 342 -16.08 -59.73 -5.27
CA ASP A 342 -14.75 -60.14 -5.74
C ASP A 342 -13.99 -58.97 -6.38
N GLU A 343 -14.69 -58.12 -7.14
CA GLU A 343 -14.10 -56.91 -7.72
C GLU A 343 -13.72 -55.87 -6.65
N MET A 344 -14.61 -55.59 -5.70
CA MET A 344 -14.34 -54.70 -4.57
C MET A 344 -13.13 -55.16 -3.76
N LYS A 345 -13.00 -56.47 -3.53
CA LYS A 345 -11.84 -57.06 -2.84
C LYS A 345 -10.55 -56.86 -3.63
N SER A 346 -10.60 -56.98 -4.97
CA SER A 346 -9.46 -56.70 -5.83
C SER A 346 -9.00 -55.22 -5.76
N GLN A 347 -9.94 -54.31 -5.46
CA GLN A 347 -9.69 -52.88 -5.27
C GLN A 347 -9.43 -52.47 -3.81
N GLN A 348 -9.22 -53.43 -2.91
CA GLN A 348 -8.95 -53.21 -1.48
C GLN A 348 -10.10 -52.53 -0.71
N LEU A 349 -11.34 -52.72 -1.17
CA LEU A 349 -12.55 -52.23 -0.49
C LEU A 349 -13.12 -53.29 0.45
N ASP A 350 -12.29 -53.81 1.35
CA ASP A 350 -12.59 -55.02 2.15
C ASP A 350 -13.92 -54.92 2.92
N GLN A 351 -14.23 -53.77 3.54
CA GLN A 351 -15.48 -53.59 4.30
C GLN A 351 -16.73 -53.64 3.42
N LEU A 352 -16.64 -53.08 2.20
CA LEU A 352 -17.76 -53.09 1.25
C LEU A 352 -17.91 -54.47 0.61
N ALA A 353 -16.79 -55.12 0.29
CA ALA A 353 -16.75 -56.49 -0.20
C ALA A 353 -17.35 -57.48 0.82
N ASP A 354 -16.98 -57.36 2.10
CA ASP A 354 -17.48 -58.23 3.18
C ASP A 354 -18.99 -58.04 3.39
N ALA A 355 -19.50 -56.79 3.36
CA ALA A 355 -20.93 -56.51 3.47
C ALA A 355 -21.72 -57.04 2.26
N THR A 356 -21.17 -56.88 1.05
CA THR A 356 -21.76 -57.38 -0.20
C THR A 356 -21.77 -58.91 -0.21
N GLN A 357 -20.69 -59.54 0.23
CA GLN A 357 -20.58 -61.01 0.34
C GLN A 357 -21.54 -61.56 1.41
N ALA A 358 -21.66 -60.92 2.58
CA ALA A 358 -22.63 -61.33 3.59
C ALA A 358 -24.07 -61.28 3.06
N TRP A 359 -24.38 -60.29 2.22
CA TRP A 359 -25.69 -60.15 1.60
C TRP A 359 -25.94 -61.25 0.55
N GLN A 360 -24.93 -61.54 -0.26
CA GLN A 360 -24.93 -62.65 -1.22
C GLN A 360 -25.15 -64.01 -0.53
N GLU A 361 -24.39 -64.30 0.54
CA GLU A 361 -24.47 -65.56 1.27
C GLU A 361 -25.86 -65.75 1.88
N ALA A 362 -26.43 -64.69 2.47
CA ALA A 362 -27.77 -64.71 3.03
C ALA A 362 -28.85 -64.97 1.97
N MET A 363 -28.72 -64.39 0.76
CA MET A 363 -29.62 -64.68 -0.36
C MET A 363 -29.56 -66.15 -0.78
N SER A 364 -28.34 -66.71 -0.87
CA SER A 364 -28.14 -68.11 -1.28
C SER A 364 -28.74 -69.14 -0.31
N GLN A 365 -28.77 -68.82 0.99
CA GLN A 365 -29.29 -69.68 2.04
C GLN A 365 -30.82 -69.59 2.20
N ASN A 366 -31.47 -68.65 1.50
CA ASN A 366 -32.90 -68.37 1.63
C ASN A 366 -33.33 -68.06 3.09
N ASP A 367 -32.43 -67.49 3.89
CA ASP A 367 -32.72 -67.06 5.27
C ASP A 367 -33.10 -65.58 5.28
N SER A 368 -34.40 -65.29 5.41
CA SER A 368 -34.91 -63.91 5.42
C SER A 368 -34.35 -63.06 6.56
N ALA A 369 -34.03 -63.66 7.71
CA ALA A 369 -33.46 -62.94 8.85
C ALA A 369 -32.00 -62.58 8.59
N ALA A 370 -31.23 -63.52 8.00
CA ALA A 370 -29.87 -63.25 7.55
C ALA A 370 -29.84 -62.17 6.46
N MET A 371 -30.78 -62.21 5.50
CA MET A 371 -30.86 -61.22 4.42
C MET A 371 -31.16 -59.82 4.96
N SER A 372 -32.10 -59.69 5.89
CA SER A 372 -32.39 -58.40 6.52
C SER A 372 -31.19 -57.86 7.31
N THR A 373 -30.47 -58.73 8.02
CA THR A 373 -29.26 -58.34 8.76
C THR A 373 -28.14 -57.88 7.82
N ALA A 374 -27.92 -58.59 6.72
CA ALA A 374 -26.90 -58.22 5.73
C ALA A 374 -27.29 -56.96 4.95
N ALA A 375 -28.58 -56.78 4.61
CA ALA A 375 -29.08 -55.54 4.02
C ALA A 375 -28.88 -54.34 4.95
N GLN A 376 -29.08 -54.50 6.27
CA GLN A 376 -28.76 -53.45 7.26
C GLN A 376 -27.26 -53.14 7.32
N GLN A 377 -26.40 -54.15 7.23
CA GLN A 377 -24.95 -53.94 7.19
C GLN A 377 -24.53 -53.18 5.93
N MET A 378 -25.08 -53.55 4.77
CA MET A 378 -24.84 -52.85 3.51
C MET A 378 -25.40 -51.41 3.55
N ALA A 379 -26.60 -51.22 4.09
CA ALA A 379 -27.18 -49.89 4.31
C ALA A 379 -26.29 -49.04 5.23
N ALA A 380 -25.68 -49.62 6.27
CA ALA A 380 -24.71 -48.91 7.12
C ALA A 380 -23.46 -48.48 6.33
N GLN A 381 -22.94 -49.32 5.43
CA GLN A 381 -21.82 -48.96 4.54
C GLN A 381 -22.23 -47.86 3.55
N MET A 382 -23.44 -47.90 3.00
CA MET A 382 -23.97 -46.84 2.15
C MET A 382 -24.09 -45.50 2.89
N ARG A 383 -24.62 -45.49 4.13
CA ARG A 383 -24.66 -44.27 4.96
C ARG A 383 -23.26 -43.75 5.29
N GLN A 384 -22.31 -44.65 5.55
CA GLN A 384 -20.91 -44.26 5.73
C GLN A 384 -20.38 -43.58 4.47
N GLN A 385 -20.66 -44.11 3.28
CA GLN A 385 -20.28 -43.48 2.03
C GLN A 385 -21.01 -42.15 1.79
N ALA A 386 -22.30 -42.04 2.15
CA ALA A 386 -23.06 -40.79 2.15
C ALA A 386 -22.37 -39.72 2.99
N SER A 387 -21.94 -40.10 4.21
CA SER A 387 -21.24 -39.20 5.12
C SER A 387 -19.89 -38.75 4.54
N ARG A 388 -19.14 -39.64 3.88
CA ARG A 388 -17.88 -39.30 3.20
C ARG A 388 -18.10 -38.35 2.02
N ALA A 389 -19.10 -38.60 1.19
CA ALA A 389 -19.45 -37.73 0.07
C ALA A 389 -19.88 -36.34 0.55
N ALA A 390 -20.67 -36.26 1.63
CA ALA A 390 -21.05 -35.00 2.25
C ALA A 390 -19.84 -34.23 2.82
N ILE A 391 -18.89 -34.94 3.46
CA ILE A 391 -17.63 -34.35 3.90
C ILE A 391 -16.85 -33.79 2.73
N GLU A 392 -16.69 -34.57 1.66
CA GLU A 392 -15.95 -34.15 0.48
C GLU A 392 -16.56 -32.89 -0.15
N ALA A 393 -17.88 -32.86 -0.34
CA ALA A 393 -18.58 -31.71 -0.89
C ALA A 393 -18.37 -30.45 -0.02
N ALA A 394 -18.46 -30.59 1.30
CA ALA A 394 -18.19 -29.49 2.23
C ALA A 394 -16.73 -29.04 2.16
N LEU A 395 -15.75 -29.96 2.13
CA LEU A 395 -14.33 -29.61 1.99
C LEU A 395 -14.05 -28.89 0.66
N GLN A 396 -14.70 -29.27 -0.44
CA GLN A 396 -14.59 -28.58 -1.72
C GLN A 396 -15.16 -27.16 -1.67
N GLU A 397 -16.30 -26.94 -1.01
CA GLU A 397 -16.86 -25.61 -0.77
C GLU A 397 -15.92 -24.74 0.07
N GLN A 398 -15.28 -25.33 1.08
CA GLN A 398 -14.26 -24.64 1.89
C GLN A 398 -13.01 -24.30 1.08
N LEU A 399 -12.56 -25.16 0.17
CA LEU A 399 -11.45 -24.86 -0.75
C LEU A 399 -11.79 -23.70 -1.69
N ALA A 400 -13.03 -23.62 -2.19
CA ALA A 400 -13.50 -22.50 -2.99
C ALA A 400 -13.51 -21.20 -2.19
N SER A 401 -14.02 -21.25 -0.95
CA SER A 401 -14.04 -20.11 -0.03
C SER A 401 -12.62 -19.62 0.31
N LEU A 402 -11.68 -20.54 0.54
CA LEU A 402 -10.27 -20.22 0.75
C LEU A 402 -9.61 -19.59 -0.49
N ALA A 403 -9.96 -20.07 -1.69
CA ALA A 403 -9.46 -19.50 -2.93
C ALA A 403 -9.96 -18.05 -3.13
N GLU A 404 -11.22 -17.77 -2.77
CA GLU A 404 -11.76 -16.40 -2.76
C GLU A 404 -11.06 -15.52 -1.73
N ALA A 405 -10.91 -16.01 -0.49
CA ALA A 405 -10.21 -15.30 0.58
C ALA A 405 -8.75 -14.95 0.18
N LYS A 406 -8.05 -15.88 -0.47
CA LYS A 406 -6.72 -15.65 -1.04
C LYS A 406 -6.74 -14.62 -2.17
N GLY A 407 -7.79 -14.58 -2.97
CA GLY A 407 -8.04 -13.55 -3.98
C GLY A 407 -8.18 -12.16 -3.37
N GLN A 408 -9.00 -12.01 -2.33
CA GLN A 408 -9.22 -10.75 -1.61
C GLN A 408 -7.94 -10.26 -0.91
N SER A 409 -7.15 -11.16 -0.32
CA SER A 409 -5.85 -10.82 0.27
C SER A 409 -4.83 -10.33 -0.78
N ARG A 410 -4.88 -10.88 -2.01
CA ARG A 410 -4.04 -10.40 -3.13
C ARG A 410 -4.47 -9.06 -3.71
N SER A 411 -5.75 -8.70 -3.72
CA SER A 411 -6.17 -7.37 -4.18
C SER A 411 -5.89 -6.27 -3.15
N GLY A 412 -5.50 -6.64 -1.92
CA GLY A 412 -5.07 -5.70 -0.89
C GLY A 412 -6.19 -4.87 -0.30
N GLY A 413 -7.44 -5.33 -0.40
CA GLY A 413 -8.62 -4.65 0.18
C GLY A 413 -8.86 -3.24 -0.34
N SER A 414 -8.06 -2.76 -1.31
CA SER A 414 -8.46 -1.63 -2.13
C SER A 414 -9.66 -2.16 -2.88
N ASN A 415 -10.85 -1.81 -2.40
CA ASN A 415 -12.02 -1.73 -3.24
C ASN A 415 -11.49 -1.14 -4.54
N ILE A 416 -11.39 -1.98 -5.57
CA ILE A 416 -11.46 -1.50 -6.92
C ILE A 416 -12.79 -0.79 -6.84
N ASP A 417 -12.74 0.55 -6.70
CA ASP A 417 -13.88 1.39 -6.98
C ASP A 417 -14.32 0.87 -8.33
N LEU A 418 -15.36 0.03 -8.28
CA LEU A 418 -16.07 -0.45 -9.44
C LEU A 418 -16.64 0.85 -9.98
N SER A 419 -15.84 1.48 -10.83
CA SER A 419 -16.24 2.60 -11.64
C SER A 419 -17.51 2.11 -12.29
N THR A 420 -18.63 2.64 -11.83
CA THR A 420 -19.96 2.40 -12.37
C THR A 420 -20.12 3.03 -13.76
N GLU A 421 -19.02 3.52 -14.34
CA GLU A 421 -18.95 3.90 -15.74
C GLU A 421 -18.69 2.65 -16.59
N ASP A 422 -19.68 2.28 -17.40
CA ASP A 422 -19.58 1.36 -18.53
C ASP A 422 -18.46 1.80 -19.48
N ARG A 423 -17.22 1.43 -19.19
CA ARG A 423 -16.11 1.53 -20.14
C ARG A 423 -15.85 0.14 -20.70
N SER A 424 -15.97 0.03 -22.02
CA SER A 424 -15.85 -1.17 -22.86
C SER A 424 -14.47 -1.86 -22.85
N THR A 425 -13.67 -1.65 -21.81
CA THR A 425 -12.37 -2.27 -21.56
C THR A 425 -12.40 -3.26 -20.39
N PHE A 426 -13.56 -3.84 -20.09
CA PHE A 426 -13.70 -4.92 -19.13
C PHE A 426 -13.04 -6.20 -19.70
N GLY A 427 -11.97 -6.68 -19.07
CA GLY A 427 -11.24 -7.89 -19.50
C GLY A 427 -9.77 -7.70 -19.89
N ARG A 428 -9.27 -6.46 -20.01
CA ARG A 428 -7.82 -6.21 -20.03
C ARG A 428 -7.35 -6.00 -18.60
N GLY A 429 -7.11 -7.10 -17.88
CA GLY A 429 -6.44 -7.05 -16.59
C GLY A 429 -5.11 -6.31 -16.77
N LYS A 430 -5.01 -5.10 -16.20
CA LYS A 430 -3.72 -4.45 -16.01
C LYS A 430 -2.94 -5.36 -15.06
N ALA A 431 -2.02 -6.16 -15.60
CA ALA A 431 -0.92 -6.66 -14.80
C ALA A 431 -0.32 -5.42 -14.11
N GLY A 432 -0.38 -5.40 -12.78
CA GLY A 432 0.04 -4.25 -12.00
C GLY A 432 1.44 -3.84 -12.44
N ASP A 433 1.55 -2.64 -12.99
CA ASP A 433 2.83 -2.03 -13.33
C ASP A 433 3.61 -1.90 -12.02
N PRO A 434 4.67 -2.71 -11.78
CA PRO A 434 5.35 -2.73 -10.49
C PRO A 434 6.20 -1.47 -10.26
N LEU A 435 6.23 -0.55 -11.21
CA LEU A 435 6.98 0.70 -11.15
C LEU A 435 6.01 1.87 -11.32
N GLN A 436 5.55 2.43 -10.20
CA GLN A 436 4.74 3.65 -10.13
C GLN A 436 5.51 4.94 -10.50
N ASP A 437 6.55 4.84 -11.33
CA ASP A 437 7.28 6.02 -11.81
C ASP A 437 6.64 6.53 -13.11
N GLU A 438 6.53 7.86 -13.24
CA GLU A 438 5.95 8.53 -14.40
C GLU A 438 6.53 7.96 -15.70
N GLN A 439 5.65 7.42 -16.56
CA GLN A 439 6.03 6.94 -17.89
C GLN A 439 6.76 8.08 -18.63
N THR A 440 8.06 7.89 -18.83
CA THR A 440 8.86 8.80 -19.65
C THR A 440 8.27 8.79 -21.06
N PRO A 441 7.88 9.94 -21.62
CA PRO A 441 7.30 9.97 -22.96
C PRO A 441 8.34 9.48 -23.95
N LEU A 442 8.08 8.31 -24.56
CA LEU A 442 8.88 7.79 -25.67
C LEU A 442 8.62 8.65 -26.92
N ALA A 443 9.24 9.83 -26.94
CA ALA A 443 9.54 10.56 -28.16
C ALA A 443 10.98 10.21 -28.55
N THR A 444 11.18 9.08 -29.22
CA THR A 444 12.50 8.80 -29.79
C THR A 444 12.38 8.02 -31.09
N ASP A 445 12.47 8.76 -32.18
CA ASP A 445 12.91 8.27 -33.48
C ASP A 445 14.40 7.87 -33.30
N ARG A 446 14.65 6.60 -32.99
CA ARG A 446 16.01 6.13 -32.64
C ARG A 446 16.83 5.95 -33.92
N GLN A 447 17.63 6.97 -34.25
CA GLN A 447 18.83 6.75 -35.05
C GLN A 447 19.82 5.92 -34.23
N ARG A 448 20.14 4.74 -34.74
CA ARG A 448 21.08 3.80 -34.14
C ARG A 448 22.50 4.30 -34.44
N GLU A 449 23.09 5.03 -33.49
CA GLU A 449 24.53 5.32 -33.51
C GLU A 449 25.28 4.19 -32.81
N GLU A 450 26.12 3.47 -33.56
CA GLU A 450 27.06 2.49 -33.01
C GLU A 450 28.21 3.23 -32.33
N LEU A 451 28.17 3.34 -31.00
CA LEU A 451 29.27 3.86 -30.20
C LEU A 451 30.32 2.75 -29.97
N GLN A 452 31.45 2.85 -30.66
CA GLN A 452 32.68 2.14 -30.31
C GLN A 452 33.34 2.85 -29.12
N GLY A 453 33.21 2.30 -27.92
CA GLY A 453 33.86 2.81 -26.71
C GLY A 453 34.44 1.68 -25.85
N ALA A 454 35.72 1.79 -25.49
CA ALA A 454 36.44 0.83 -24.67
C ALA A 454 35.96 0.85 -23.20
N ALA A 455 35.91 -0.33 -22.59
CA ALA A 455 35.35 -0.55 -21.27
C ALA A 455 36.11 0.19 -20.15
N GLY A 456 35.38 1.05 -19.41
CA GLY A 456 35.72 1.47 -18.06
C GLY A 456 36.07 2.94 -17.86
N GLU A 457 35.07 3.84 -17.89
CA GLU A 457 34.98 5.06 -17.04
C GLU A 457 33.75 5.89 -17.44
N GLY A 458 32.65 5.84 -16.65
CA GLY A 458 31.48 6.70 -16.82
C GLY A 458 30.23 6.23 -16.04
N PRO A 459 29.34 7.15 -15.59
CA PRO A 459 28.23 6.85 -14.68
C PRO A 459 27.24 5.85 -15.29
N SER A 460 26.89 4.82 -14.54
CA SER A 460 26.05 3.71 -15.00
C SER A 460 24.64 4.17 -15.39
N GLU A 461 24.34 4.15 -16.68
CA GLU A 461 22.96 4.06 -17.19
C GLU A 461 22.39 2.69 -16.80
N ARG A 462 21.19 2.69 -16.23
CA ARG A 462 20.47 1.48 -15.87
C ARG A 462 19.56 1.12 -17.05
N GLU A 463 20.04 0.27 -17.95
CA GLU A 463 19.19 -0.39 -18.93
C GLU A 463 18.38 -1.48 -18.24
N THR A 464 17.06 -1.34 -18.25
CA THR A 464 16.14 -2.40 -17.84
C THR A 464 16.06 -3.40 -18.99
N MET A 465 16.84 -4.48 -18.92
CA MET A 465 16.65 -5.63 -19.79
C MET A 465 15.28 -6.26 -19.49
N SER A 466 14.34 -6.16 -20.43
CA SER A 466 13.17 -7.05 -20.49
C SER A 466 13.69 -8.48 -20.53
N SER A 467 13.53 -9.23 -19.45
CA SER A 467 13.96 -10.62 -19.39
C SER A 467 13.08 -11.44 -20.34
N GLU A 468 13.68 -12.14 -21.31
CA GLU A 468 13.06 -13.11 -22.22
C GLU A 468 12.13 -14.12 -21.52
N THR A 469 12.33 -14.34 -20.22
CA THR A 469 11.48 -15.21 -19.39
C THR A 469 10.01 -14.77 -19.31
N ALA A 470 9.70 -13.47 -19.42
CA ALA A 470 8.31 -13.00 -19.39
C ALA A 470 7.54 -13.35 -20.68
N ASP A 471 8.21 -13.25 -21.83
CA ASP A 471 7.64 -13.64 -23.12
C ASP A 471 7.41 -15.16 -23.18
N ILE A 472 8.34 -15.96 -22.63
CA ILE A 472 8.25 -17.44 -22.63
C ILE A 472 7.04 -17.97 -21.84
N VAL A 473 6.66 -17.31 -20.72
CA VAL A 473 5.48 -17.73 -19.94
C VAL A 473 4.19 -17.44 -20.72
N SER A 474 4.12 -16.28 -21.39
CA SER A 474 2.95 -15.91 -22.20
C SER A 474 2.75 -16.85 -23.40
N THR A 475 3.83 -17.34 -24.02
CA THR A 475 3.73 -18.28 -25.15
C THR A 475 3.24 -19.65 -24.70
N ARG A 476 3.68 -20.13 -23.53
CA ARG A 476 3.24 -21.42 -22.95
C ARG A 476 1.76 -21.39 -22.57
N ASP A 477 1.31 -20.31 -21.92
CA ASP A 477 -0.10 -20.16 -21.54
C ASP A 477 -1.02 -20.06 -22.77
N TYR A 478 -0.55 -19.40 -23.83
CA TYR A 478 -1.29 -19.33 -25.09
C TYR A 478 -1.38 -20.69 -25.80
N GLN A 479 -0.29 -21.45 -25.85
CA GLN A 479 -0.27 -22.81 -26.41
C GLN A 479 -1.21 -23.75 -25.63
N ALA A 480 -1.19 -23.70 -24.29
CA ALA A 480 -2.06 -24.52 -23.46
C ALA A 480 -3.55 -24.23 -23.71
N LYS A 481 -3.93 -22.95 -23.81
CA LYS A 481 -5.31 -22.55 -24.14
C LYS A 481 -5.70 -22.97 -25.56
N TYR A 482 -4.82 -22.80 -26.54
CA TYR A 482 -5.07 -23.24 -27.91
C TYR A 482 -5.34 -24.75 -27.98
N ASP A 483 -4.55 -25.56 -27.30
CA ASP A 483 -4.74 -27.02 -27.26
C ASP A 483 -6.04 -27.41 -26.57
N GLN A 484 -6.46 -26.70 -25.53
CA GLN A 484 -7.75 -26.91 -24.88
C GLN A 484 -8.92 -26.64 -25.84
N TYR A 485 -8.93 -25.47 -26.50
CA TYR A 485 -9.97 -25.12 -27.46
C TYR A 485 -10.00 -26.06 -28.66
N ARG A 486 -8.83 -26.53 -29.12
CA ARG A 486 -8.73 -27.53 -30.17
C ARG A 486 -9.42 -28.84 -29.79
N ARG A 487 -9.19 -29.36 -28.57
CA ARG A 487 -9.85 -30.59 -28.11
C ARG A 487 -11.36 -30.43 -28.00
N MET A 488 -11.82 -29.28 -27.49
CA MET A 488 -13.26 -28.99 -27.41
C MET A 488 -13.89 -28.88 -28.80
N ALA A 489 -13.24 -28.20 -29.73
CA ALA A 489 -13.70 -28.09 -31.11
C ALA A 489 -13.71 -29.45 -31.83
N GLU A 490 -12.68 -30.27 -31.65
CA GLU A 490 -12.63 -31.64 -32.21
C GLU A 490 -13.72 -32.55 -31.60
N SER A 491 -14.03 -32.39 -30.32
CA SER A 491 -15.11 -33.12 -29.65
C SER A 491 -16.49 -32.69 -30.17
N ALA A 492 -16.74 -31.38 -30.28
CA ALA A 492 -17.99 -30.84 -30.82
C ALA A 492 -18.22 -31.29 -32.28
N LEU A 493 -17.18 -31.25 -33.11
CA LEU A 493 -17.24 -31.72 -34.51
C LEU A 493 -17.52 -33.21 -34.64
N LYS A 494 -17.17 -34.03 -33.63
CA LYS A 494 -17.48 -35.46 -33.59
C LYS A 494 -18.92 -35.74 -33.16
N GLN A 495 -19.44 -34.95 -32.21
CA GLN A 495 -20.79 -35.12 -31.66
C GLN A 495 -21.88 -34.59 -32.60
N GLU A 496 -21.61 -33.52 -33.35
CA GLU A 496 -22.60 -32.96 -34.28
C GLU A 496 -22.67 -33.74 -35.60
N ALA A 497 -23.91 -33.99 -36.07
CA ALA A 497 -24.22 -34.61 -37.36
C ALA A 497 -23.97 -33.65 -38.54
N LEU A 498 -22.74 -33.14 -38.66
CA LEU A 498 -22.31 -32.32 -39.78
C LEU A 498 -21.89 -33.18 -40.98
N PRO A 499 -22.30 -32.84 -42.20
CA PRO A 499 -21.80 -33.49 -43.41
C PRO A 499 -20.26 -33.44 -43.47
N LEU A 500 -19.64 -34.56 -43.89
CA LEU A 500 -18.18 -34.74 -43.92
C LEU A 500 -17.42 -33.58 -44.62
N GLY A 501 -18.01 -32.96 -45.64
CA GLY A 501 -17.40 -31.83 -46.35
C GLY A 501 -17.30 -30.53 -45.53
N HIS A 502 -18.25 -30.27 -44.62
CA HIS A 502 -18.21 -29.07 -43.76
C HIS A 502 -17.20 -29.23 -42.62
N ARG A 503 -17.02 -30.45 -42.10
CA ARG A 503 -16.00 -30.74 -41.07
C ARG A 503 -14.58 -30.39 -41.54
N GLN A 504 -14.25 -30.67 -42.79
CA GLN A 504 -12.94 -30.32 -43.36
C GLN A 504 -12.74 -28.82 -43.54
N THR A 505 -13.81 -28.08 -43.86
CA THR A 505 -13.74 -26.62 -44.04
C THR A 505 -13.52 -25.92 -42.69
N ILE A 506 -14.24 -26.36 -41.65
CA ILE A 506 -14.06 -25.85 -40.28
C ILE A 506 -12.65 -26.16 -39.78
N ARG A 507 -12.13 -27.37 -40.03
CA ARG A 507 -10.77 -27.75 -39.64
C ARG A 507 -9.71 -26.85 -40.29
N ARG A 508 -9.82 -26.60 -41.60
CA ARG A 508 -8.91 -25.69 -42.32
C ARG A 508 -8.97 -24.25 -41.81
N TYR A 509 -10.16 -23.77 -41.46
CA TYR A 509 -10.33 -22.42 -40.91
C TYR A 509 -9.58 -22.27 -39.57
N PHE A 510 -9.76 -23.20 -38.63
CA PHE A 510 -9.04 -23.17 -37.35
C PHE A 510 -7.54 -23.43 -37.47
N GLU A 511 -7.10 -24.23 -38.45
CA GLU A 511 -5.68 -24.40 -38.77
C GLU A 511 -5.07 -23.11 -39.33
N SER A 512 -5.81 -22.32 -40.11
CA SER A 512 -5.33 -21.04 -40.67
C SER A 512 -5.17 -19.91 -39.64
N LEU A 513 -5.82 -20.03 -38.48
CA LEU A 513 -5.70 -19.09 -37.36
C LEU A 513 -4.56 -19.44 -36.40
N ARG A 514 -3.79 -20.50 -36.68
CA ARG A 514 -2.64 -20.89 -35.86
C ARG A 514 -1.58 -19.78 -35.94
N PRO A 515 -1.08 -19.26 -34.79
CA PRO A 515 0.06 -18.35 -34.80
C PRO A 515 1.28 -19.07 -35.36
N GLU A 516 2.04 -18.40 -36.24
CA GLU A 516 3.34 -18.87 -36.74
C GLU A 516 4.45 -18.74 -35.69
#